data_AF-X1FC37-F1
#
_entry.id   AF-X1FC37-F1
#
_cell.length_a   1.000
_cell.length_b   1.000
_cell.length_c   1.000
_cell.angle_alpha   90.00
_cell.angle_beta   90.00
_cell.angle_gamma   90.00
#
_symmetry.space_group_name_H-M   'P 1'
#
loop_
_entity.id
_entity.type
_entity.pdbx_description
1 polymer ?
#
loop_
_entity_poly.entity_id
_entity_poly.type
_entity_poly.pdbx_seq_one_letter_code
_entity_poly.pdbx_strand_id
1 'polypeptide(L)'
;MNEKQMINCPVCGMKFIPRTFYPEESIFSTHDGKKLSGFNGYISSRTVKPPEVILSTWITYCPSCNYILNFVKEIVRKEKIISKNKESKEVREKYNSYYFGFPYGDYSQHLKEITGKVKSKIETELKNLNFEVWEDLYAIDDSFKFLVRFFANLENYFSQSGMGNDKNMSNKIKRLKLPKDIEISLIQLNNIKDGIVKGDYELSGDDEENIDNILVDFVLFLIKKHIKPLISKKQLEEGYKFIKFEDFEFQIKNYLGNYLYSNFNNDPSSNKQIRLFINNLFKEIKV
;
A
#
# COMPACT_ATOMS: atom_id res chain seq x y z
N MET A 1 -26.37 -5.02 1.56
CA MET A 1 -25.89 -5.15 0.17
C MET A 1 -24.39 -5.34 0.23
N ASN A 2 -23.84 -6.31 -0.50
CA ASN A 2 -22.40 -6.60 -0.49
C ASN A 2 -21.61 -5.37 -0.98
N GLU A 3 -20.59 -4.97 -0.22
CA GLU A 3 -19.73 -3.78 -0.45
C GLU A 3 -19.00 -3.73 -1.80
N LYS A 4 -19.17 -4.75 -2.66
CA LYS A 4 -18.39 -4.97 -3.89
C LYS A 4 -19.27 -5.11 -5.15
N GLN A 5 -20.47 -4.55 -5.14
CA GLN A 5 -21.31 -4.56 -6.34
C GLN A 5 -20.81 -3.52 -7.36
N MET A 6 -20.71 -3.95 -8.62
CA MET A 6 -20.33 -3.09 -9.74
C MET A 6 -21.54 -2.38 -10.31
N ILE A 7 -21.32 -1.19 -10.86
CA ILE A 7 -22.32 -0.49 -11.67
C ILE A 7 -22.05 -0.77 -13.14
N ASN A 8 -23.11 -1.01 -13.89
CA ASN A 8 -23.06 -1.07 -15.35
C ASN A 8 -23.42 0.29 -15.93
N CYS A 9 -22.57 0.85 -16.78
CA CYS A 9 -22.91 2.07 -17.52
C CYS A 9 -24.03 1.76 -18.52
N PRO A 10 -25.17 2.47 -18.48
CA PRO A 10 -26.27 2.23 -19.41
C PRO A 10 -25.96 2.65 -20.85
N VAL A 11 -24.95 3.51 -21.05
CA VAL A 11 -24.59 4.04 -22.38
C VAL A 11 -23.55 3.16 -23.08
N CYS A 12 -22.44 2.83 -22.40
CA CYS A 12 -21.33 2.08 -23.01
C CYS A 12 -21.21 0.63 -22.53
N GLY A 13 -22.06 0.18 -21.60
CA GLY A 13 -22.02 -1.18 -21.06
C GLY A 13 -20.80 -1.51 -20.20
N MET A 14 -19.94 -0.52 -19.92
CA MET A 14 -18.76 -0.72 -19.07
C MET A 14 -19.20 -0.98 -17.62
N LYS A 15 -18.70 -2.05 -17.03
CA LYS A 15 -18.85 -2.31 -15.59
C LYS A 15 -17.70 -1.66 -14.82
N PHE A 16 -18.01 -0.88 -13.78
CA PHE A 16 -16.98 -0.19 -12.98
C PHE A 16 -17.40 -0.01 -11.52
N ILE A 17 -16.41 0.31 -10.68
CA ILE A 17 -16.59 0.79 -9.30
C ILE A 17 -16.42 2.32 -9.32
N PRO A 18 -17.35 3.10 -8.76
CA PRO A 18 -17.22 4.56 -8.66
C PRO A 18 -15.94 5.00 -8.00
N ARG A 19 -15.24 5.96 -8.62
CA ARG A 19 -14.06 6.60 -8.04
C ARG A 19 -14.42 7.54 -6.90
N THR A 20 -15.53 8.25 -7.06
CA THR A 20 -16.03 9.25 -6.13
C THR A 20 -17.54 9.34 -6.32
N PHE A 21 -18.27 9.40 -5.21
CA PHE A 21 -19.65 9.84 -5.21
C PHE A 21 -19.68 11.32 -4.80
N TYR A 22 -20.22 12.17 -5.66
CA TYR A 22 -20.44 13.58 -5.33
C TYR A 22 -21.86 13.73 -4.79
N PRO A 23 -22.05 14.32 -3.60
CA PRO A 23 -23.39 14.71 -3.17
C PRO A 23 -23.87 15.80 -4.12
N GLU A 24 -25.00 15.56 -4.78
CA GLU A 24 -25.58 16.54 -5.70
C GLU A 24 -26.58 17.41 -4.93
N GLU A 25 -27.56 16.81 -4.25
CA GLU A 25 -28.50 17.49 -3.35
C GLU A 25 -29.00 16.54 -2.24
N SER A 26 -29.28 17.07 -1.05
CA SER A 26 -30.19 16.40 -0.11
C SER A 26 -31.62 16.85 -0.46
N ILE A 27 -32.44 15.92 -0.96
CA ILE A 27 -33.84 16.17 -1.26
C ILE A 27 -34.66 15.80 -0.02
N PHE A 28 -35.39 16.76 0.51
CA PHE A 28 -36.36 16.51 1.56
C PHE A 28 -37.76 16.48 0.95
N SER A 29 -38.55 15.45 1.26
CA SER A 29 -39.96 15.38 0.86
C SER A 29 -40.88 15.52 2.08
N THR A 30 -41.90 16.36 1.94
CA THR A 30 -43.05 16.42 2.83
C THR A 30 -44.17 15.51 2.31
N HIS A 31 -45.20 15.25 3.14
CA HIS A 31 -46.37 14.41 2.81
C HIS A 31 -47.10 14.82 1.50
N ASP A 32 -46.87 16.04 1.02
CA ASP A 32 -47.48 16.62 -0.18
C ASP A 32 -46.58 16.52 -1.43
N GLY A 33 -45.41 15.86 -1.33
CA GLY A 33 -44.46 15.69 -2.44
C GLY A 33 -43.63 16.92 -2.80
N LYS A 34 -43.70 18.00 -1.99
CA LYS A 34 -42.89 19.20 -2.22
C LYS A 34 -41.43 18.94 -1.84
N LYS A 35 -40.51 19.20 -2.79
CA LYS A 35 -39.05 19.14 -2.58
C LYS A 35 -38.60 20.38 -1.81
N LEU A 36 -37.88 20.20 -0.71
CA LEU A 36 -37.02 21.24 -0.16
C LEU A 36 -35.59 20.89 -0.58
N SER A 37 -34.93 21.77 -1.34
CA SER A 37 -33.51 21.65 -1.68
C SER A 37 -32.69 22.58 -0.77
N GLY A 38 -31.42 22.23 -0.52
CA GLY A 38 -30.44 23.19 0.03
C GLY A 38 -29.79 22.85 1.38
N PHE A 39 -29.85 21.62 1.89
CA PHE A 39 -29.11 21.27 3.12
C PHE A 39 -27.91 20.36 2.82
N ASN A 40 -26.72 20.96 2.87
CA ASN A 40 -25.45 20.23 2.83
C ASN A 40 -25.00 19.91 4.26
N GLY A 41 -25.35 18.71 4.71
CA GLY A 41 -24.72 18.07 5.86
C GLY A 41 -25.24 18.53 7.24
N TYR A 42 -25.53 17.53 8.07
CA TYR A 42 -25.80 17.61 9.51
C TYR A 42 -27.15 18.17 9.95
N ILE A 43 -28.08 17.25 10.22
CA ILE A 43 -29.29 17.53 11.00
C ILE A 43 -28.87 17.76 12.45
N SER A 44 -28.76 19.03 12.85
CA SER A 44 -28.71 19.41 14.26
C SER A 44 -30.03 19.02 14.92
N SER A 45 -30.00 18.10 15.88
CA SER A 45 -31.16 17.56 16.59
C SER A 45 -31.91 18.58 17.47
N ARG A 46 -31.50 19.85 17.49
CA ARG A 46 -31.97 20.82 18.49
C ARG A 46 -32.88 21.95 17.97
N THR A 47 -33.03 22.17 16.66
CA THR A 47 -33.76 23.36 16.17
C THR A 47 -34.67 23.17 14.95
N VAL A 48 -34.55 22.10 14.17
CA VAL A 48 -35.42 21.87 12.99
C VAL A 48 -36.06 20.49 13.10
N LYS A 49 -37.41 20.44 13.13
CA LYS A 49 -38.13 19.16 13.02
C LYS A 49 -37.80 18.57 11.64
N PRO A 50 -37.15 17.39 11.56
CA PRO A 50 -36.77 16.86 10.27
C PRO A 50 -38.02 16.48 9.45
N PRO A 51 -37.99 16.70 8.13
CA PRO A 51 -39.04 16.26 7.20
C PRO A 51 -39.25 14.75 7.27
N GLU A 52 -40.41 14.27 6.79
CA GLU A 52 -40.83 12.87 6.94
C GLU A 52 -39.90 11.88 6.24
N VAL A 53 -39.31 12.27 5.11
CA VAL A 53 -38.32 11.47 4.39
C VAL A 53 -37.14 12.35 3.96
N ILE A 54 -35.93 11.84 4.20
CA ILE A 54 -34.67 12.47 3.77
C ILE A 54 -34.07 11.60 2.69
N LEU A 55 -33.93 12.13 1.47
CA LEU A 55 -33.26 11.48 0.36
C LEU A 55 -31.90 12.17 0.13
N SER A 56 -30.82 11.40 -0.02
CA SER A 56 -29.57 11.91 -0.59
C SER A 56 -29.49 11.53 -2.06
N THR A 57 -29.14 12.47 -2.91
CA THR A 57 -28.71 12.19 -4.28
C THR A 57 -27.19 12.23 -4.38
N TRP A 58 -26.65 11.23 -5.07
CA TRP A 58 -25.23 11.10 -5.34
C TRP A 58 -25.02 10.91 -6.82
N ILE A 59 -23.99 11.52 -7.38
CA ILE A 59 -23.60 11.31 -8.77
C ILE A 59 -22.22 10.67 -8.86
N THR A 60 -22.04 9.81 -9.85
CA THR A 60 -20.73 9.34 -10.30
C THR A 60 -20.66 9.37 -11.82
N TYR A 61 -19.45 9.42 -12.35
CA TYR A 61 -19.20 9.43 -13.79
C TYR A 61 -18.72 8.07 -14.26
N CYS A 62 -19.16 7.65 -15.45
CA CYS A 62 -18.59 6.49 -16.13
C CYS A 62 -17.15 6.83 -16.59
N PRO A 63 -16.14 6.04 -16.22
CA PRO A 63 -14.75 6.35 -16.58
C PRO A 63 -14.41 6.17 -18.07
N SER A 64 -15.29 5.51 -18.85
CA SER A 64 -15.08 5.31 -20.30
C SER A 64 -15.76 6.40 -21.14
N CYS A 65 -17.01 6.72 -20.86
CA CYS A 65 -17.79 7.65 -21.68
C CYS A 65 -18.22 8.94 -20.96
N ASN A 66 -17.79 9.15 -19.71
CA ASN A 66 -18.15 10.29 -18.86
C ASN A 66 -19.65 10.50 -18.62
N TYR A 67 -20.50 9.52 -18.95
CA TYR A 67 -21.91 9.56 -18.63
C TYR A 67 -22.14 9.73 -17.13
N ILE A 68 -23.10 10.56 -16.75
CA ILE A 68 -23.45 10.86 -15.35
C ILE A 68 -24.48 9.85 -14.87
N LEU A 69 -24.18 9.12 -13.80
CA LEU A 69 -25.10 8.21 -13.15
C LEU A 69 -25.56 8.80 -11.82
N ASN A 70 -26.87 8.95 -11.67
CA ASN A 70 -27.50 9.52 -10.49
C ASN A 70 -28.07 8.40 -9.61
N PHE A 71 -27.77 8.46 -8.32
CA PHE A 71 -28.24 7.53 -7.31
C PHE A 71 -29.07 8.30 -6.30
N VAL A 72 -30.27 7.81 -6.02
CA VAL A 72 -31.15 8.36 -4.98
C VAL A 72 -31.28 7.32 -3.89
N LYS A 73 -31.03 7.70 -2.63
CA LYS A 73 -31.20 6.80 -1.48
C LYS A 73 -31.93 7.48 -0.34
N GLU A 74 -32.90 6.78 0.23
CA GLU A 74 -33.62 7.16 1.44
C GLU A 74 -32.74 6.96 2.68
N ILE A 75 -32.53 8.01 3.47
CA ILE A 75 -31.65 8.05 4.65
C ILE A 75 -32.47 7.94 5.95
N VAL A 76 -33.57 8.66 6.03
CA VAL A 76 -34.43 8.71 7.23
C VAL A 76 -35.87 8.64 6.80
N ARG A 77 -36.67 7.85 7.52
CA ARG A 77 -38.12 7.84 7.42
C ARG A 77 -38.75 8.02 8.79
N LYS A 78 -39.66 8.98 8.90
CA LYS A 78 -40.51 9.16 10.07
C LYS A 78 -41.61 8.11 10.02
N GLU A 79 -41.69 7.25 11.03
CA GLU A 79 -42.75 6.26 11.15
C GLU A 79 -43.70 6.62 12.30
N LYS A 80 -44.99 6.59 12.01
CA LYS A 80 -46.02 6.77 13.03
C LYS A 80 -46.24 5.44 13.74
N ILE A 81 -45.53 5.21 14.84
CA ILE A 81 -45.72 4.02 15.66
C ILE A 81 -46.96 4.22 16.53
N ILE A 82 -48.06 3.54 16.19
CA ILE A 82 -49.26 3.49 17.05
C ILE A 82 -49.01 2.44 18.13
N SER A 83 -48.35 2.83 19.22
CA SER A 83 -48.32 2.00 20.43
C SER A 83 -49.69 2.07 21.10
N LYS A 84 -50.52 1.02 20.98
CA LYS A 84 -51.73 0.86 21.79
C LYS A 84 -51.34 0.51 23.23
N ASN A 85 -50.90 1.49 24.01
CA ASN A 85 -51.08 1.42 25.46
C ASN A 85 -52.51 1.87 25.74
N LYS A 86 -53.28 1.03 26.45
CA LYS A 86 -54.72 1.17 26.67
C LYS A 86 -55.16 2.47 27.38
N GLU A 87 -54.26 3.39 27.72
CA GLU A 87 -54.58 4.56 28.55
C GLU A 87 -54.01 5.91 28.08
N SER A 88 -53.30 6.01 26.95
CA SER A 88 -52.80 7.31 26.48
C SER A 88 -53.23 7.63 25.04
N LYS A 89 -53.91 8.77 24.84
CA LYS A 89 -54.14 9.39 23.51
C LYS A 89 -52.86 9.97 22.87
N GLU A 90 -51.69 9.75 23.47
CA GLU A 90 -50.41 10.21 22.91
C GLU A 90 -49.94 9.29 21.79
N VAL A 91 -50.06 9.77 20.55
CA VAL A 91 -49.30 9.23 19.43
C VAL A 91 -47.86 9.71 19.57
N ARG A 92 -46.93 8.80 19.90
CA ARG A 92 -45.50 9.11 19.88
C ARG A 92 -44.94 8.88 18.48
N GLU A 93 -44.52 9.96 17.82
CA GLU A 93 -43.77 9.88 16.57
C GLU A 93 -42.36 9.38 16.88
N LYS A 94 -41.92 8.30 16.23
CA LYS A 94 -40.56 7.77 16.35
C LYS A 94 -39.84 7.93 15.01
N TYR A 95 -38.57 8.32 15.08
CA TYR A 95 -37.70 8.45 13.91
C TYR A 95 -36.81 7.22 13.84
N ASN A 96 -36.95 6.41 12.79
CA ASN A 96 -35.97 5.37 12.51
C ASN A 96 -34.86 6.00 11.65
N SER A 97 -33.67 6.07 12.24
CA SER A 97 -32.46 6.52 11.54
C SER A 97 -31.76 5.29 10.99
N TYR A 98 -31.68 5.17 9.67
CA TYR A 98 -30.96 4.08 9.04
C TYR A 98 -29.63 4.64 8.52
N TYR A 99 -28.51 4.19 9.10
CA TYR A 99 -27.20 4.54 8.57
C TYR A 99 -26.96 3.73 7.31
N PHE A 100 -27.18 4.37 6.17
CA PHE A 100 -27.02 3.74 4.88
C PHE A 100 -25.67 4.16 4.28
N GLY A 101 -24.69 3.27 4.33
CA GLY A 101 -23.47 3.39 3.51
C GLY A 101 -23.79 3.49 2.01
N PHE A 102 -22.82 3.92 1.21
CA PHE A 102 -22.95 4.02 -0.25
C PHE A 102 -23.52 2.71 -0.84
N PRO A 103 -24.42 2.78 -1.83
CA PRO A 103 -25.04 1.58 -2.40
C PRO A 103 -24.03 0.68 -3.13
N TYR A 104 -22.86 1.21 -3.49
CA TYR A 104 -21.77 0.50 -4.18
C TYR A 104 -20.42 0.79 -3.49
N GLY A 105 -19.43 -0.05 -3.72
CA GLY A 105 -18.09 0.10 -3.15
C GLY A 105 -17.39 1.39 -3.60
N ASP A 106 -16.49 1.90 -2.76
CA ASP A 106 -15.62 3.05 -3.05
C ASP A 106 -14.28 2.54 -3.59
N TYR A 107 -13.88 3.02 -4.78
CA TYR A 107 -12.59 2.68 -5.39
C TYR A 107 -11.40 2.94 -4.45
N SER A 108 -11.42 4.04 -3.70
CA SER A 108 -10.37 4.42 -2.77
C SER A 108 -10.26 3.42 -1.62
N GLN A 109 -11.40 2.97 -1.09
CA GLN A 109 -11.44 1.93 -0.06
C GLN A 109 -10.94 0.59 -0.61
N HIS A 110 -11.36 0.22 -1.82
CA HIS A 110 -10.91 -1.00 -2.46
C HIS A 110 -9.40 -1.01 -2.75
N LEU A 111 -8.86 0.12 -3.23
CA LEU A 111 -7.43 0.33 -3.42
C LEU A 111 -6.68 0.23 -2.09
N LYS A 112 -7.21 0.82 -1.01
CA LYS A 112 -6.62 0.75 0.33
C LYS A 112 -6.62 -0.66 0.90
N GLU A 113 -7.69 -1.44 0.75
CA GLU A 113 -7.73 -2.84 1.17
C GLU A 113 -6.64 -3.66 0.47
N ILE A 114 -6.54 -3.51 -0.84
CA ILE A 114 -5.64 -4.31 -1.68
C ILE A 114 -4.19 -3.94 -1.42
N THR A 115 -3.88 -2.64 -1.42
CA THR A 115 -2.54 -2.16 -1.07
C THR A 115 -2.17 -2.53 0.37
N GLY A 116 -3.11 -2.48 1.32
CA GLY A 116 -2.91 -2.92 2.69
C GLY A 116 -2.46 -4.39 2.80
N LYS A 117 -3.12 -5.30 2.07
CA LYS A 117 -2.74 -6.73 2.04
C LYS A 117 -1.35 -6.97 1.45
N VAL A 118 -0.94 -6.18 0.45
CA VAL A 118 0.39 -6.31 -0.14
C VAL A 118 1.44 -5.71 0.80
N LYS A 119 1.16 -4.55 1.41
CA LYS A 119 2.03 -3.93 2.42
C LYS A 119 2.29 -4.87 3.60
N SER A 120 1.25 -5.51 4.14
CA SER A 120 1.42 -6.45 5.25
C SER A 120 2.28 -7.67 4.89
N LYS A 121 2.20 -8.16 3.65
CA LYS A 121 3.09 -9.23 3.16
C LYS A 121 4.53 -8.74 3.04
N ILE A 122 4.74 -7.53 2.52
CA ILE A 122 6.06 -6.90 2.45
C ILE A 122 6.66 -6.75 3.85
N GLU A 123 5.90 -6.21 4.82
CA GLU A 123 6.33 -6.07 6.22
C GLU A 123 6.72 -7.42 6.82
N THR A 124 5.94 -8.48 6.53
CA THR A 124 6.23 -9.83 7.02
C THR A 124 7.52 -10.37 6.42
N GLU A 125 7.74 -10.20 5.12
CA GLU A 125 9.01 -10.63 4.48
C GLU A 125 10.21 -9.83 4.99
N LEU A 126 10.09 -8.52 5.16
CA LEU A 126 11.16 -7.70 5.73
C LEU A 126 11.53 -8.16 7.15
N LYS A 127 10.53 -8.49 7.97
CA LYS A 127 10.75 -9.07 9.31
C LYS A 127 11.40 -10.46 9.25
N ASN A 128 10.95 -11.33 8.33
CA ASN A 128 11.52 -12.67 8.16
C ASN A 128 12.99 -12.62 7.71
N LEU A 129 13.34 -11.64 6.87
CA LEU A 129 14.72 -11.37 6.45
C LEU A 129 15.56 -10.68 7.53
N ASN A 130 14.94 -10.35 8.67
CA ASN A 130 15.52 -9.57 9.75
C ASN A 130 16.19 -8.29 9.22
N PHE A 131 15.47 -7.51 8.42
CA PHE A 131 16.07 -6.44 7.63
C PHE A 131 16.77 -5.36 8.47
N GLU A 132 16.34 -5.21 9.73
CA GLU A 132 16.93 -4.35 10.77
C GLU A 132 18.46 -4.56 10.91
N VAL A 133 18.97 -5.79 10.76
CA VAL A 133 20.43 -6.02 10.88
C VAL A 133 21.24 -5.39 9.76
N TRP A 134 20.63 -5.14 8.59
CA TRP A 134 21.26 -4.41 7.48
C TRP A 134 21.16 -2.90 7.68
N GLU A 135 20.08 -2.43 8.31
CA GLU A 135 19.88 -1.02 8.68
C GLU A 135 20.92 -0.59 9.73
N ASP A 136 21.17 -1.45 10.73
CA ASP A 136 22.16 -1.22 11.79
C ASP A 136 23.59 -1.00 11.27
N LEU A 137 23.91 -1.49 10.07
CA LEU A 137 25.25 -1.33 9.49
C LEU A 137 25.58 0.14 9.19
N TYR A 138 24.58 0.96 8.86
CA TYR A 138 24.79 2.38 8.56
C TYR A 138 25.16 3.23 9.78
N ALA A 139 24.95 2.71 10.99
CA ALA A 139 25.38 3.38 12.22
C ALA A 139 26.86 3.13 12.55
N ILE A 140 27.58 2.36 11.72
CA ILE A 140 28.97 1.98 11.97
C ILE A 140 29.90 2.88 11.13
N ASP A 141 30.47 3.91 11.76
CA ASP A 141 31.42 4.83 11.10
C ASP A 141 32.77 4.17 10.75
N ASP A 142 33.11 3.04 11.39
CA ASP A 142 34.37 2.33 11.20
C ASP A 142 34.25 1.27 10.10
N SER A 143 34.88 1.53 8.97
CA SER A 143 34.87 0.70 7.75
C SER A 143 35.26 -0.77 8.01
N PHE A 144 36.20 -1.04 8.92
CA PHE A 144 36.57 -2.42 9.26
C PHE A 144 35.50 -3.11 10.13
N LYS A 145 35.00 -2.42 11.17
CA LYS A 145 33.89 -2.95 11.99
C LYS A 145 32.65 -3.20 11.12
N PHE A 146 32.40 -2.31 10.17
CA PHE A 146 31.34 -2.46 9.18
C PHE A 146 31.53 -3.75 8.38
N LEU A 147 32.72 -3.96 7.77
CA LEU A 147 33.00 -5.15 6.96
C LEU A 147 32.81 -6.45 7.74
N VAL A 148 33.35 -6.50 8.96
CA VAL A 148 33.21 -7.69 9.82
C VAL A 148 31.74 -7.97 10.11
N ARG A 149 30.96 -6.94 10.44
CA ARG A 149 29.54 -7.08 10.76
C ARG A 149 28.68 -7.41 9.54
N PHE A 150 28.98 -6.81 8.39
CA PHE A 150 28.33 -7.11 7.11
C PHE A 150 28.48 -8.58 6.75
N PHE A 151 29.70 -9.13 6.79
CA PHE A 151 29.94 -10.54 6.47
C PHE A 151 29.37 -11.50 7.54
N ALA A 152 29.28 -11.08 8.80
CA ALA A 152 28.57 -11.84 9.83
C ALA A 152 27.05 -11.91 9.55
N ASN A 153 26.44 -10.79 9.16
CA ASN A 153 25.02 -10.75 8.77
C ASN A 153 24.77 -11.60 7.52
N LEU A 154 25.69 -11.54 6.55
CA LEU A 154 25.63 -12.35 5.33
C LEU A 154 25.71 -13.85 5.63
N GLU A 155 26.58 -14.25 6.55
CA GLU A 155 26.70 -15.64 7.02
C GLU A 155 25.41 -16.14 7.70
N ASN A 156 24.78 -15.29 8.52
CA ASN A 156 23.49 -15.58 9.15
C ASN A 156 22.38 -15.76 8.11
N TYR A 157 22.33 -14.87 7.11
CA TYR A 157 21.37 -14.96 6.01
C TYR A 157 21.54 -16.27 5.20
N PHE A 158 22.78 -16.72 4.97
CA PHE A 158 23.05 -18.01 4.34
C PHE A 158 22.59 -19.20 5.19
N SER A 159 22.76 -19.10 6.50
CA SER A 159 22.34 -20.14 7.43
C SER A 159 20.82 -20.33 7.42
N GLN A 160 20.07 -19.22 7.39
CA GLN A 160 18.61 -19.21 7.26
C GLN A 160 18.14 -19.73 5.88
N SER A 161 18.94 -19.52 4.84
CA SER A 161 18.64 -19.95 3.46
C SER A 161 19.01 -21.42 3.16
N GLY A 162 19.33 -22.22 4.18
CA GLY A 162 19.70 -23.64 4.03
C GLY A 162 21.13 -23.88 3.50
N MET A 163 22.00 -22.86 3.53
CA MET A 163 23.38 -22.92 3.05
C MET A 163 24.43 -22.91 4.18
N GLY A 164 24.02 -23.18 5.42
CA GLY A 164 24.91 -23.13 6.60
C GLY A 164 26.08 -24.11 6.58
N ASN A 165 26.02 -25.18 5.79
CA ASN A 165 27.05 -26.23 5.76
C ASN A 165 28.28 -25.89 4.90
N ASP A 166 28.18 -24.92 3.98
CA ASP A 166 29.36 -24.46 3.24
C ASP A 166 30.19 -23.56 4.17
N LYS A 167 31.52 -23.73 4.23
CA LYS A 167 32.38 -22.83 5.02
C LYS A 167 32.99 -21.73 4.16
N ASN A 168 32.90 -21.83 2.83
CA ASN A 168 33.53 -20.91 1.91
C ASN A 168 32.55 -19.79 1.51
N MET A 169 32.81 -18.58 2.00
CA MET A 169 31.98 -17.40 1.74
C MET A 169 31.83 -17.12 0.24
N SER A 170 32.92 -17.21 -0.54
CA SER A 170 32.89 -17.00 -2.00
C SER A 170 31.98 -18.01 -2.72
N ASN A 171 31.93 -19.26 -2.26
CA ASN A 171 30.99 -20.26 -2.81
C ASN A 171 29.55 -19.92 -2.46
N LYS A 172 29.29 -19.46 -1.23
CA LYS A 172 27.95 -19.02 -0.82
C LYS A 172 27.47 -17.82 -1.64
N ILE A 173 28.32 -16.81 -1.85
CA ILE A 173 28.03 -15.63 -2.67
C ILE A 173 27.62 -16.05 -4.09
N LYS A 174 28.40 -16.92 -4.75
CA LYS A 174 28.08 -17.44 -6.10
C LYS A 174 26.73 -18.15 -6.17
N ARG A 175 26.31 -18.82 -5.10
CA ARG A 175 25.01 -19.52 -5.04
C ARG A 175 23.82 -18.57 -4.94
N LEU A 176 24.02 -17.30 -4.56
CA LEU A 176 22.93 -16.31 -4.53
C LEU A 176 22.42 -15.93 -5.92
N LYS A 177 23.20 -16.23 -6.97
CA LYS A 177 22.91 -15.82 -8.35
C LYS A 177 22.67 -14.32 -8.45
N LEU A 178 23.61 -13.57 -7.87
CA LEU A 178 23.62 -12.12 -7.92
C LEU A 178 23.87 -11.62 -9.35
N PRO A 179 23.50 -10.38 -9.67
CA PRO A 179 24.11 -9.65 -10.77
C PRO A 179 25.64 -9.75 -10.69
N LYS A 180 26.31 -9.94 -11.84
CA LYS A 180 27.75 -10.27 -11.88
C LYS A 180 28.63 -9.21 -11.25
N ASP A 181 28.27 -7.95 -11.46
CA ASP A 181 28.85 -6.77 -10.82
C ASP A 181 28.80 -6.88 -9.30
N ILE A 182 27.62 -7.12 -8.71
CA ILE A 182 27.46 -7.27 -7.26
C ILE A 182 28.22 -8.50 -6.75
N GLU A 183 28.20 -9.62 -7.49
CA GLU A 183 28.92 -10.84 -7.12
C GLU A 183 30.43 -10.60 -7.02
N ILE A 184 31.02 -9.97 -8.04
CA ILE A 184 32.46 -9.67 -8.09
C ILE A 184 32.83 -8.74 -6.93
N SER A 185 32.06 -7.67 -6.73
CA SER A 185 32.30 -6.69 -5.67
C SER A 185 32.24 -7.33 -4.27
N LEU A 186 31.27 -8.21 -4.01
CA LEU A 186 31.18 -8.92 -2.72
C LEU A 186 32.35 -9.88 -2.48
N ILE A 187 32.82 -10.57 -3.53
CA ILE A 187 34.00 -11.43 -3.43
C ILE A 187 35.24 -10.58 -3.13
N GLN A 188 35.38 -9.42 -3.78
CA GLN A 188 36.48 -8.48 -3.53
C GLN A 188 36.46 -7.98 -2.09
N LEU A 189 35.31 -7.54 -1.57
CA LEU A 189 35.19 -7.12 -0.17
C LEU A 189 35.52 -8.25 0.82
N ASN A 190 35.15 -9.49 0.51
CA ASN A 190 35.50 -10.62 1.38
C ASN A 190 37.02 -10.81 1.44
N ASN A 191 37.72 -10.66 0.31
CA ASN A 191 39.17 -10.75 0.26
C ASN A 191 39.84 -9.59 1.01
N ILE A 192 39.31 -8.37 0.89
CA ILE A 192 39.78 -7.19 1.65
C ILE A 192 39.64 -7.45 3.16
N LYS A 193 38.45 -7.88 3.62
CA LYS A 193 38.22 -8.26 5.03
C LYS A 193 39.24 -9.30 5.51
N ASP A 194 39.46 -10.36 4.72
CA ASP A 194 40.41 -11.42 5.09
C ASP A 194 41.87 -10.90 5.12
N GLY A 195 42.23 -9.97 4.24
CA GLY A 195 43.53 -9.29 4.24
C GLY A 195 43.74 -8.42 5.48
N ILE A 196 42.75 -7.61 5.85
CA ILE A 196 42.82 -6.76 7.04
C ILE A 196 42.96 -7.60 8.31
N VAL A 197 42.17 -8.68 8.44
CA VAL A 197 42.24 -9.60 9.60
C VAL A 197 43.61 -10.25 9.76
N LYS A 198 44.31 -10.51 8.65
CA LYS A 198 45.67 -11.07 8.66
C LYS A 198 46.77 -10.02 8.86
N GLY A 199 46.42 -8.74 8.79
CA GLY A 199 47.39 -7.63 8.82
C GLY A 199 48.12 -7.42 7.48
N ASP A 200 47.61 -8.02 6.40
CA ASP A 200 48.22 -7.97 5.06
C ASP A 200 47.66 -6.82 4.20
N TYR A 201 46.72 -6.04 4.74
CA TYR A 201 45.99 -5.01 3.99
C TYR A 201 45.54 -3.85 4.89
N GLU A 202 45.71 -2.62 4.40
CA GLU A 202 45.16 -1.39 4.99
C GLU A 202 44.11 -0.79 4.04
N LEU A 203 43.00 -0.30 4.58
CA LEU A 203 41.92 0.30 3.79
C LEU A 203 42.38 1.60 3.13
N SER A 204 42.16 1.71 1.82
CA SER A 204 42.30 2.96 1.08
C SER A 204 40.96 3.71 1.05
N GLY A 205 40.99 5.02 0.75
CA GLY A 205 39.75 5.81 0.61
C GLY A 205 38.81 5.30 -0.50
N ASP A 206 39.37 4.71 -1.56
CA ASP A 206 38.59 4.07 -2.63
C ASP A 206 37.87 2.80 -2.13
N ASP A 207 38.44 2.09 -1.16
CA ASP A 207 37.80 0.92 -0.55
C ASP A 207 36.61 1.33 0.30
N GLU A 208 36.73 2.44 1.05
CA GLU A 208 35.65 2.97 1.89
C GLU A 208 34.44 3.40 1.05
N GLU A 209 34.65 4.12 -0.06
CA GLU A 209 33.56 4.50 -0.96
C GLU A 209 32.90 3.28 -1.64
N ASN A 210 33.68 2.24 -1.94
CA ASN A 210 33.15 1.00 -2.51
C ASN A 210 32.29 0.21 -1.49
N ILE A 211 32.67 0.20 -0.22
CA ILE A 211 31.95 -0.51 0.85
C ILE A 211 30.50 -0.03 0.97
N ASP A 212 30.28 1.29 1.01
CA ASP A 212 28.96 1.88 1.15
C ASP A 212 28.04 1.57 -0.04
N ASN A 213 28.57 1.71 -1.26
CA ASN A 213 27.81 1.42 -2.48
C ASN A 213 27.38 -0.06 -2.58
N ILE A 214 28.25 -0.99 -2.16
CA ILE A 214 27.97 -2.43 -2.25
C ILE A 214 26.87 -2.86 -1.26
N LEU A 215 26.81 -2.25 -0.07
CA LEU A 215 25.72 -2.52 0.87
C LEU A 215 24.38 -2.13 0.26
N VAL A 216 24.29 -0.93 -0.31
CA VAL A 216 23.04 -0.46 -0.94
C VAL A 216 22.65 -1.41 -2.07
N ASP A 217 23.57 -1.75 -2.97
CA ASP A 217 23.27 -2.64 -4.10
C ASP A 217 22.83 -4.05 -3.64
N PHE A 218 23.46 -4.59 -2.60
CA PHE A 218 23.08 -5.87 -2.02
C PHE A 218 21.70 -5.83 -1.35
N VAL A 219 21.41 -4.79 -0.56
CA VAL A 219 20.11 -4.55 0.08
C VAL A 219 19.01 -4.44 -0.98
N LEU A 220 19.24 -3.66 -2.04
CA LEU A 220 18.32 -3.51 -3.15
C LEU A 220 18.09 -4.82 -3.90
N PHE A 221 19.13 -5.66 -4.04
CA PHE A 221 18.99 -7.01 -4.57
C PHE A 221 18.09 -7.89 -3.69
N LEU A 222 18.29 -7.90 -2.36
CA LEU A 222 17.45 -8.66 -1.44
C LEU A 222 15.98 -8.24 -1.53
N ILE A 223 15.72 -6.93 -1.57
CA ILE A 223 14.38 -6.38 -1.76
C ILE A 223 13.83 -6.83 -3.11
N LYS A 224 14.58 -6.72 -4.21
CA LYS A 224 14.12 -7.19 -5.53
C LYS A 224 13.77 -8.67 -5.50
N LYS A 225 14.61 -9.50 -4.88
CA LYS A 225 14.45 -10.96 -4.84
C LYS A 225 13.21 -11.39 -4.08
N HIS A 226 12.94 -10.77 -2.93
CA HIS A 226 11.90 -11.21 -2.01
C HIS A 226 10.59 -10.43 -2.14
N ILE A 227 10.64 -9.13 -2.46
CA ILE A 227 9.44 -8.29 -2.56
C ILE A 227 8.81 -8.31 -3.96
N LYS A 228 9.61 -8.38 -5.03
CA LYS A 228 9.06 -8.41 -6.41
C LYS A 228 8.06 -9.56 -6.64
N PRO A 229 8.29 -10.81 -6.15
CA PRO A 229 7.31 -11.90 -6.28
C PRO A 229 5.96 -11.62 -5.58
N LEU A 230 5.98 -10.85 -4.48
CA LEU A 230 4.74 -10.48 -3.77
C LEU A 230 3.85 -9.55 -4.60
N ILE A 231 4.45 -8.81 -5.53
CA ILE A 231 3.82 -7.81 -6.38
C ILE A 231 3.47 -8.40 -7.78
N SER A 232 3.36 -9.73 -7.90
CA SER A 232 3.23 -10.39 -9.20
C SER A 232 1.90 -10.14 -9.91
N LYS A 233 1.97 -10.12 -11.26
CA LYS A 233 0.87 -9.99 -12.22
C LYS A 233 -0.30 -10.92 -11.95
N LYS A 234 -0.06 -12.12 -11.40
CA LYS A 234 -1.11 -13.08 -11.06
C LYS A 234 -2.08 -12.56 -9.98
N GLN A 235 -1.58 -11.85 -8.97
CA GLN A 235 -2.46 -11.19 -7.99
C GLN A 235 -3.28 -10.06 -8.65
N LEU A 236 -2.70 -9.37 -9.64
CA LEU A 236 -3.34 -8.33 -10.43
C LEU A 236 -4.43 -8.86 -11.37
N GLU A 237 -4.23 -10.05 -11.94
CA GLU A 237 -5.18 -10.69 -12.85
C GLU A 237 -6.34 -11.39 -12.12
N GLU A 238 -6.07 -12.05 -10.98
CA GLU A 238 -7.08 -12.86 -10.27
C GLU A 238 -7.85 -12.07 -9.20
N GLY A 239 -7.22 -11.08 -8.54
CA GLY A 239 -7.79 -10.40 -7.37
C GLY A 239 -8.27 -8.97 -7.58
N TYR A 240 -7.79 -8.27 -8.62
CA TYR A 240 -7.81 -6.81 -8.68
C TYR A 240 -8.39 -6.25 -9.99
N LYS A 241 -9.37 -6.96 -10.57
CA LYS A 241 -9.98 -6.74 -11.90
C LYS A 241 -10.50 -5.31 -12.20
N PHE A 242 -10.41 -4.38 -11.24
CA PHE A 242 -10.98 -3.03 -11.31
C PHE A 242 -10.06 -1.92 -10.77
N ILE A 243 -8.85 -2.24 -10.30
CA ILE A 243 -7.86 -1.24 -9.90
C ILE A 243 -7.00 -0.88 -11.11
N LYS A 244 -6.78 0.42 -11.34
CA LYS A 244 -5.75 0.85 -12.29
C LYS A 244 -4.39 0.48 -11.73
N PHE A 245 -3.62 -0.27 -12.52
CA PHE A 245 -2.29 -0.72 -12.11
C PHE A 245 -1.40 0.45 -11.71
N GLU A 246 -1.52 1.60 -12.39
CA GLU A 246 -0.75 2.80 -12.09
C GLU A 246 -1.04 3.34 -10.68
N ASP A 247 -2.31 3.31 -10.25
CA ASP A 247 -2.71 3.77 -8.92
C ASP A 247 -2.16 2.83 -7.84
N PHE A 248 -2.19 1.52 -8.10
CA PHE A 248 -1.60 0.50 -7.22
C PHE A 248 -0.06 0.60 -7.17
N GLU A 249 0.59 0.70 -8.34
CA GLU A 249 2.03 0.87 -8.51
C GLU A 249 2.50 2.09 -7.71
N PHE A 250 1.80 3.22 -7.85
CA PHE A 250 2.11 4.45 -7.12
C PHE A 250 2.05 4.25 -5.60
N GLN A 251 1.01 3.58 -5.08
CA GLN A 251 0.86 3.34 -3.64
C GLN A 251 1.95 2.43 -3.07
N ILE A 252 2.37 1.40 -3.81
CA ILE A 252 3.45 0.51 -3.39
C ILE A 252 4.81 1.20 -3.51
N LYS A 253 5.06 1.94 -4.60
CA LYS A 253 6.28 2.75 -4.76
C LYS A 253 6.44 3.78 -3.65
N ASN A 254 5.38 4.49 -3.28
CA ASN A 254 5.45 5.45 -2.17
C ASN A 254 5.73 4.76 -0.84
N TYR A 255 5.10 3.62 -0.59
CA TYR A 255 5.35 2.86 0.64
C TYR A 255 6.80 2.39 0.74
N LEU A 256 7.31 1.69 -0.29
CA LEU A 256 8.69 1.22 -0.31
C LEU A 256 9.69 2.38 -0.36
N GLY A 257 9.39 3.44 -1.11
CA GLY A 257 10.21 4.64 -1.16
C GLY A 257 10.35 5.25 0.23
N ASN A 258 9.24 5.48 0.95
CA ASN A 258 9.29 6.00 2.31
C ASN A 258 10.10 5.12 3.25
N TYR A 259 9.91 3.79 3.18
CA TYR A 259 10.68 2.84 3.98
C TYR A 259 12.19 2.95 3.67
N LEU A 260 12.58 2.89 2.40
CA LEU A 260 13.98 2.93 1.99
C LEU A 260 14.64 4.28 2.28
N TYR A 261 13.95 5.39 2.02
CA TYR A 261 14.49 6.71 2.33
C TYR A 261 14.60 6.97 3.82
N SER A 262 13.78 6.34 4.66
CA SER A 262 13.88 6.50 6.12
C SER A 262 15.04 5.70 6.72
N ASN A 263 15.35 4.53 6.13
CA ASN A 263 16.27 3.58 6.73
C ASN A 263 17.63 3.45 6.01
N PHE A 264 17.73 3.87 4.74
CA PHE A 264 18.90 3.60 3.88
C PHE A 264 19.45 4.86 3.16
N ASN A 265 18.96 6.06 3.46
CA ASN A 265 19.38 7.30 2.78
C ASN A 265 20.40 8.09 3.62
N ASN A 266 21.64 7.58 3.67
CA ASN A 266 22.70 8.16 4.49
C ASN A 266 23.70 9.01 3.71
N ASP A 267 23.69 8.92 2.37
CA ASP A 267 24.55 9.73 1.49
C ASP A 267 23.85 10.09 0.14
N PRO A 268 24.39 11.04 -0.65
CA PRO A 268 23.81 11.42 -1.95
C PRO A 268 23.78 10.31 -3.02
N SER A 269 24.70 9.35 -2.99
CA SER A 269 24.75 8.17 -3.88
C SER A 269 23.57 7.23 -3.58
N SER A 270 23.34 6.95 -2.29
CA SER A 270 22.24 6.11 -1.81
C SER A 270 20.88 6.65 -2.27
N ASN A 271 20.68 7.98 -2.27
CA ASN A 271 19.45 8.60 -2.76
C ASN A 271 19.18 8.27 -4.23
N LYS A 272 20.22 8.39 -5.06
CA LYS A 272 20.16 8.13 -6.51
C LYS A 272 19.87 6.66 -6.77
N GLN A 273 20.51 5.74 -6.03
CA GLN A 273 20.31 4.30 -6.14
C GLN A 273 18.89 3.89 -5.71
N ILE A 274 18.39 4.38 -4.57
CA ILE A 274 17.00 4.15 -4.12
C ILE A 274 16.00 4.65 -5.17
N ARG A 275 16.22 5.86 -5.71
CA ARG A 275 15.34 6.44 -6.74
C ARG A 275 15.33 5.59 -8.01
N LEU A 276 16.49 5.16 -8.49
CA LEU A 276 16.61 4.30 -9.67
C LEU A 276 15.93 2.95 -9.44
N PHE A 277 16.13 2.35 -8.27
CA PHE A 277 15.49 1.11 -7.86
C PHE A 277 13.96 1.20 -7.88
N ILE A 278 13.39 2.18 -7.17
CA ILE A 278 11.93 2.36 -7.09
C ILE A 278 11.34 2.58 -8.50
N ASN A 279 12.02 3.34 -9.36
CA ASN A 279 11.58 3.56 -10.73
C ASN A 279 11.63 2.31 -11.61
N ASN A 280 12.59 1.41 -11.34
CA ASN A 280 12.79 0.18 -12.10
C ASN A 280 12.02 -1.03 -11.56
N LEU A 281 11.54 -0.99 -10.31
CA LEU A 281 10.89 -2.09 -9.60
C LEU A 281 9.76 -2.77 -10.41
N PHE A 282 9.00 -1.97 -11.17
CA PHE A 282 7.83 -2.41 -11.95
C PHE A 282 8.08 -2.46 -13.47
N LYS A 283 9.26 -2.05 -13.97
CA LYS A 283 9.52 -2.00 -15.42
C LYS A 283 9.44 -3.39 -16.08
N GLU A 284 9.85 -4.43 -15.37
CA GLU A 284 9.81 -5.82 -15.85
C GLU A 284 8.44 -6.51 -15.63
N ILE A 285 7.47 -5.83 -14.99
CA ILE A 285 6.11 -6.36 -14.75
C ILE A 285 5.15 -5.93 -15.88
N LYS A 286 5.53 -4.91 -16.66
CA LYS A 286 4.80 -4.44 -17.85
C LYS A 286 5.06 -5.40 -19.03
N VAL A 287 4.29 -6.49 -19.08
CA VAL A 287 4.08 -7.32 -20.29
C VAL A 287 2.60 -7.53 -20.45
#